data_AF-A0A355GUD9-F1
#
_entry.id   AF-A0A355GUD9-F1
#
_cell.length_a   1.000
_cell.length_b   1.000
_cell.length_c   1.000
_cell.angle_alpha   90.00
_cell.angle_beta   90.00
_cell.angle_gamma   90.00
#
_symmetry.space_group_name_H-M   'P 1'
#
loop_
_entity.id
_entity.type
_entity.pdbx_description
1 polymer ?
#
loop_
_entity_poly.entity_id
_entity_poly.type
_entity_poly.pdbx_seq_one_letter_code
_entity_poly.pdbx_strand_id
1 'polypeptide(L)'
;MSRKLFILVLAFSAVLLFSSVAMAAPRVDPDGMTIDAGLQVNWASAGVVGDLNMPIGKVGLRVIAELGYMWLGYWGYGSGMDLGLTGTVMYPVLQEKEFELGVYGGLRVGYDHDFYMGLAVGLAVEAPINSQWTVMGELMYAPGIYIDETGVYPAWNHGGYGIYGIYELNADYTLNFGVRSIGLLPGFTVGLTF
;
A
#
# COMPACT_ATOMS: atom_id res chain seq x y z
N MET A 1 19.09 -15.85 -22.30
CA MET A 1 18.07 -15.42 -21.32
C MET A 1 17.19 -14.38 -21.98
N SER A 2 15.87 -14.52 -22.03
CA SER A 2 15.01 -13.54 -22.73
C SER A 2 15.03 -12.20 -21.96
N ARG A 3 14.91 -11.08 -22.67
CA ARG A 3 14.88 -9.72 -22.07
C ARG A 3 13.82 -9.61 -20.95
N LYS A 4 12.69 -10.30 -21.12
CA LYS A 4 11.61 -10.40 -20.14
C LYS A 4 12.04 -11.14 -18.87
N LEU A 5 12.76 -12.25 -19.01
CA LEU A 5 13.28 -13.02 -17.88
C LEU A 5 14.36 -12.24 -17.12
N PHE A 6 15.16 -11.43 -17.81
CA PHE A 6 16.18 -10.57 -17.19
C PHE A 6 15.56 -9.42 -16.39
N ILE A 7 14.52 -8.79 -16.92
CA ILE A 7 13.75 -7.75 -16.19
C ILE A 7 13.05 -8.37 -14.97
N LEU A 8 12.45 -9.55 -15.12
CA LEU A 8 11.83 -10.27 -14.00
C LEU A 8 12.87 -10.60 -12.92
N VAL A 9 14.02 -11.13 -13.30
CA VAL A 9 15.12 -11.44 -12.36
C VAL A 9 15.67 -10.18 -11.72
N LEU A 10 15.80 -9.06 -12.42
CA LEU A 10 16.20 -7.79 -11.83
C LEU A 10 15.15 -7.21 -10.87
N ALA A 11 13.87 -7.33 -11.20
CA ALA A 11 12.76 -6.93 -10.32
C ALA A 11 12.74 -7.79 -9.04
N PHE A 12 12.85 -9.11 -9.17
CA PHE A 12 13.00 -10.02 -8.01
C PHE A 12 14.29 -9.77 -7.22
N SER A 13 15.41 -9.46 -7.88
CA SER A 13 16.68 -9.19 -7.19
C SER A 13 16.67 -7.83 -6.48
N ALA A 14 15.95 -6.83 -7.01
CA ALA A 14 15.74 -5.54 -6.35
C ALA A 14 14.84 -5.68 -5.11
N VAL A 15 13.78 -6.50 -5.20
CA VAL A 15 12.91 -6.89 -4.08
C VAL A 15 13.68 -7.62 -2.97
N LEU A 16 14.72 -8.39 -3.33
CA LEU A 16 15.57 -9.11 -2.37
C LEU A 16 16.62 -8.21 -1.67
N LEU A 17 16.95 -7.04 -2.22
CA LEU A 17 18.00 -6.15 -1.70
C LEU A 17 17.44 -4.98 -0.88
N PHE A 18 16.21 -4.55 -1.15
CA PHE A 18 15.52 -3.53 -0.35
C PHE A 18 14.07 -3.93 -0.15
N SER A 19 13.77 -4.18 1.12
CA SER A 19 12.50 -4.58 1.68
C SER A 19 11.28 -3.90 1.10
N SER A 20 10.13 -4.55 0.90
CA SER A 20 9.09 -3.96 0.06
C SER A 20 7.69 -4.58 0.09
N VAL A 21 6.62 -3.79 0.29
CA VAL A 21 5.19 -4.17 0.29
C VAL A 21 4.58 -3.89 -1.08
N ALA A 22 4.16 -4.90 -1.85
CA ALA A 22 3.41 -4.62 -3.07
C ALA A 22 1.95 -4.23 -2.80
N MET A 23 1.62 -2.99 -3.14
CA MET A 23 0.29 -2.39 -3.02
C MET A 23 -0.04 -1.67 -4.31
N ALA A 24 -1.32 -1.68 -4.67
CA ALA A 24 -1.84 -0.76 -5.66
C ALA A 24 -1.46 0.65 -5.22
N ALA A 25 -0.99 1.47 -6.16
CA ALA A 25 -0.97 2.88 -5.87
C ALA A 25 -2.43 3.38 -5.77
N PRO A 26 -2.78 4.24 -4.80
CA PRO A 26 -4.15 4.71 -4.64
C PRO A 26 -4.60 5.44 -5.90
N ARG A 27 -5.63 4.91 -6.56
CA ARG A 27 -6.26 5.60 -7.70
C ARG A 27 -7.28 6.59 -7.18
N VAL A 28 -7.16 7.84 -7.62
CA VAL A 28 -8.01 8.94 -7.16
C VAL A 28 -9.42 8.80 -7.74
N ASP A 29 -9.53 8.46 -9.03
CA ASP A 29 -10.77 8.14 -9.72
C ASP A 29 -10.63 6.84 -10.54
N PRO A 30 -10.85 5.66 -9.94
CA PRO A 30 -10.70 4.41 -10.65
C PRO A 30 -11.83 4.22 -11.70
N ASP A 31 -11.48 4.24 -12.99
CA ASP A 31 -12.38 3.95 -14.12
C ASP A 31 -12.94 2.50 -14.12
N GLY A 32 -12.37 1.63 -13.29
CA GLY A 32 -12.74 0.22 -13.18
C GLY A 32 -12.24 -0.40 -11.88
N MET A 33 -12.65 -1.65 -11.63
CA MET A 33 -12.11 -2.42 -10.51
C MET A 33 -10.67 -2.83 -10.84
N THR A 34 -9.77 -2.56 -9.91
CA THR A 34 -8.35 -2.85 -10.00
C THR A 34 -7.96 -3.68 -8.80
N ILE A 35 -7.29 -4.82 -9.04
CA ILE A 35 -6.78 -5.68 -7.97
C ILE A 35 -5.27 -5.80 -8.11
N ASP A 36 -4.58 -5.49 -7.03
CA ASP A 36 -3.15 -5.70 -6.88
C ASP A 36 -2.90 -6.74 -5.80
N ALA A 37 -2.00 -7.67 -6.10
CA ALA A 37 -1.50 -8.63 -5.14
C ALA A 37 0.01 -8.51 -5.05
N GLY A 38 0.51 -8.58 -3.83
CA GLY A 38 1.89 -8.26 -3.50
C GLY A 38 2.50 -9.15 -2.46
N LEU A 39 3.82 -9.23 -2.48
CA LEU A 39 4.60 -9.74 -1.37
C LEU A 39 5.17 -8.56 -0.58
N GLN A 40 5.15 -8.69 0.74
CA GLN A 40 5.92 -7.88 1.66
C GLN A 40 7.13 -8.71 2.08
N VAL A 41 8.35 -8.25 1.86
CA VAL A 41 9.52 -8.89 2.48
C VAL A 41 10.42 -7.78 2.95
N ASN A 42 10.83 -7.78 4.21
CA ASN A 42 11.83 -6.87 4.74
C ASN A 42 12.83 -7.59 5.62
N TRP A 43 13.83 -6.88 6.16
CA TRP A 43 14.86 -7.50 6.98
C TRP A 43 14.31 -8.11 8.29
N ALA A 44 13.11 -7.70 8.71
CA ALA A 44 12.46 -8.10 9.96
C ALA A 44 11.15 -8.91 9.79
N SER A 45 10.57 -9.00 8.60
CA SER A 45 9.24 -9.60 8.36
C SER A 45 9.01 -9.97 6.90
N ALA A 46 8.09 -10.91 6.64
CA ALA A 46 7.57 -11.17 5.30
C ALA A 46 6.07 -11.43 5.35
N GLY A 47 5.38 -11.16 4.27
CA GLY A 47 3.94 -11.23 4.17
C GLY A 47 3.44 -11.10 2.75
N VAL A 48 2.14 -10.96 2.65
CA VAL A 48 1.37 -10.77 1.44
C VAL A 48 0.43 -9.60 1.65
N VAL A 49 0.15 -8.89 0.58
CA VAL A 49 -0.84 -7.82 0.55
C VAL A 49 -1.76 -8.02 -0.64
N GLY A 50 -3.05 -7.80 -0.42
CA GLY A 50 -4.03 -7.56 -1.47
C GLY A 50 -4.54 -6.14 -1.36
N ASP A 51 -4.62 -5.44 -2.48
CA ASP A 51 -5.14 -4.07 -2.56
C ASP A 51 -6.17 -4.01 -3.69
N LEU A 52 -7.36 -3.54 -3.36
CA LEU A 52 -8.51 -3.46 -4.23
C LEU A 52 -8.94 -2.00 -4.34
N ASN A 53 -8.94 -1.46 -5.54
CA ASN A 53 -9.50 -0.15 -5.85
C ASN A 53 -10.72 -0.34 -6.74
N MET A 54 -11.85 0.29 -6.43
CA MET A 54 -13.04 0.22 -7.28
C MET A 54 -13.85 1.51 -7.24
N PRO A 55 -14.56 1.85 -8.33
CA PRO A 55 -15.51 2.94 -8.32
C PRO A 55 -16.76 2.58 -7.51
N ILE A 56 -17.24 3.52 -6.68
CA ILE A 56 -18.54 3.49 -6.02
C ILE A 56 -19.25 4.83 -6.26
N GLY A 57 -19.98 4.90 -7.37
CA GLY A 57 -20.69 6.13 -7.74
C GLY A 57 -19.71 7.23 -8.18
N LYS A 58 -19.54 8.27 -7.34
CA LYS A 58 -18.63 9.41 -7.61
C LYS A 58 -17.37 9.40 -6.76
N VAL A 59 -17.14 8.31 -6.03
CA VAL A 59 -16.00 8.13 -5.12
C VAL A 59 -15.36 6.78 -5.40
N GLY A 60 -14.10 6.61 -5.03
CA GLY A 60 -13.43 5.32 -5.03
C GLY A 60 -13.55 4.63 -3.67
N LEU A 61 -13.60 3.30 -3.66
CA LEU A 61 -13.31 2.49 -2.48
C LEU A 61 -11.96 1.82 -2.67
N ARG A 62 -11.11 1.92 -1.64
CA ARG A 62 -9.86 1.18 -1.53
C ARG A 62 -9.93 0.25 -0.33
N VAL A 63 -9.61 -1.02 -0.53
CA VAL A 63 -9.51 -2.02 0.54
C VAL A 63 -8.16 -2.71 0.44
N ILE A 64 -7.39 -2.62 1.52
CA ILE A 64 -6.07 -3.23 1.65
C ILE A 64 -6.15 -4.30 2.73
N ALA A 65 -5.78 -5.53 2.39
CA ALA A 65 -5.60 -6.62 3.33
C ALA A 65 -4.12 -6.99 3.39
N GLU A 66 -3.57 -7.08 4.60
CA GLU A 66 -2.16 -7.35 4.87
C GLU A 66 -2.07 -8.59 5.78
N LEU A 67 -1.17 -9.51 5.46
CA LEU A 67 -0.85 -10.67 6.31
C LEU A 67 0.65 -10.91 6.25
N GLY A 68 1.31 -10.89 7.39
CA GLY A 68 2.74 -11.12 7.49
C GLY A 68 3.15 -11.87 8.74
N TYR A 69 4.44 -12.17 8.79
CA TYR A 69 5.14 -12.76 9.90
C TYR A 69 6.40 -11.93 10.15
N MET A 70 6.50 -11.37 11.34
CA MET A 70 7.67 -10.66 11.83
C MET A 70 8.58 -11.65 12.57
N TRP A 71 9.84 -11.76 12.17
CA TRP A 71 10.82 -12.65 12.80
C TRP A 71 11.86 -11.91 13.63
N LEU A 72 12.04 -10.60 13.42
CA LEU A 72 12.85 -9.76 14.31
C LEU A 72 11.92 -8.85 15.09
N GLY A 73 11.91 -9.06 16.40
CA GLY A 73 11.20 -8.22 17.32
C GLY A 73 11.67 -6.77 17.27
N TYR A 74 10.80 -5.86 16.82
CA TYR A 74 11.04 -4.44 16.97
C TYR A 74 10.65 -4.05 18.42
N TRP A 75 11.53 -3.37 19.14
CA TRP A 75 11.29 -2.88 20.52
C TRP A 75 11.04 -3.93 21.61
N GLY A 76 11.47 -5.19 21.41
CA GLY A 76 11.40 -6.24 22.44
C GLY A 76 10.13 -7.09 22.43
N TYR A 77 9.19 -6.81 21.52
CA TYR A 77 8.09 -7.72 21.19
C TYR A 77 8.64 -8.85 20.32
N GLY A 78 8.30 -10.11 20.60
CA GLY A 78 8.89 -11.27 19.93
C GLY A 78 8.54 -11.38 18.44
N SER A 79 8.86 -12.52 17.84
CA SER A 79 8.33 -12.86 16.51
C SER A 79 6.83 -13.12 16.57
N GLY A 80 6.07 -12.67 15.57
CA GLY A 80 4.60 -12.71 15.59
C GLY A 80 3.99 -12.65 14.20
N MET A 81 2.70 -12.97 14.12
CA MET A 81 1.92 -12.75 12.91
C MET A 81 1.35 -11.33 12.94
N ASP A 82 1.54 -10.60 11.84
CA ASP A 82 0.91 -9.30 11.61
C ASP A 82 -0.24 -9.46 10.60
N LEU A 83 -1.39 -8.88 10.91
CA LEU A 83 -2.62 -8.93 10.13
C LEU A 83 -3.20 -7.54 10.08
N GLY A 84 -3.57 -7.06 8.91
CA GLY A 84 -4.12 -5.72 8.72
C GLY A 84 -5.28 -5.73 7.74
N LEU A 85 -6.30 -4.91 8.02
CA LEU A 85 -7.32 -4.56 7.06
C LEU A 85 -7.56 -3.05 7.12
N THR A 86 -7.39 -2.37 5.99
CA THR A 86 -7.67 -0.94 5.83
C THR A 86 -8.72 -0.76 4.75
N GLY A 87 -9.83 -0.11 5.08
CA GLY A 87 -10.86 0.28 4.12
C GLY A 87 -10.99 1.79 4.10
N THR A 88 -10.75 2.42 2.95
CA THR A 88 -10.83 3.88 2.78
C THR A 88 -11.71 4.26 1.59
N VAL A 89 -12.46 5.34 1.74
CA VAL A 89 -13.17 5.98 0.64
C VAL A 89 -12.29 7.11 0.09
N MET A 90 -12.01 7.06 -1.21
CA MET A 90 -11.26 8.04 -1.98
C MET A 90 -12.22 9.06 -2.57
N TYR A 91 -12.05 10.34 -2.22
CA TYR A 91 -12.82 11.44 -2.75
C TYR A 91 -11.94 12.25 -3.70
N PRO A 92 -12.25 12.30 -5.01
CA PRO A 92 -11.55 13.17 -5.94
C PRO A 92 -11.83 14.63 -5.57
N VAL A 93 -10.76 15.41 -5.40
CA VAL A 93 -10.80 16.85 -5.08
C VAL A 93 -10.49 17.68 -6.32
N LEU A 94 -9.54 17.21 -7.14
CA LEU A 94 -9.15 17.85 -8.39
C LEU A 94 -8.92 16.77 -9.45
N GLN A 95 -9.47 16.99 -10.65
CA GLN A 95 -9.32 16.10 -11.81
C GLN A 95 -8.90 16.94 -13.01
N GLU A 96 -7.59 17.18 -13.13
CA GLU A 96 -7.01 17.86 -14.28
C GLU A 96 -6.33 16.84 -15.18
N LYS A 97 -6.12 17.19 -16.44
CA LYS A 97 -5.43 16.30 -17.39
C LYS A 97 -4.00 15.96 -16.95
N GLU A 98 -3.34 16.91 -16.30
CA GLU A 98 -1.95 16.79 -15.86
C GLU A 98 -1.79 16.03 -14.54
N PHE A 99 -2.80 16.08 -13.67
CA PHE A 99 -2.80 15.36 -12.40
C PHE A 99 -4.19 15.32 -11.77
N GLU A 100 -4.39 14.30 -10.93
CA GLU A 100 -5.54 14.14 -10.07
C GLU A 100 -5.12 14.18 -8.60
N LEU A 101 -5.97 14.76 -7.77
CA LEU A 101 -5.78 14.86 -6.32
C LEU A 101 -7.00 14.31 -5.62
N GLY A 102 -6.78 13.37 -4.70
CA GLY A 102 -7.81 12.80 -3.85
C GLY A 102 -7.48 12.97 -2.37
N VAL A 103 -8.53 13.10 -1.56
CA VAL A 103 -8.46 12.88 -0.11
C VAL A 103 -9.11 11.55 0.21
N TYR A 104 -8.65 10.88 1.27
CA TYR A 104 -9.31 9.67 1.70
C TYR A 104 -9.49 9.58 3.20
N GLY A 105 -10.51 8.84 3.58
CA GLY A 105 -10.93 8.64 4.96
C GLY A 105 -11.52 7.24 5.14
N GLY A 106 -11.24 6.60 6.25
CA GLY A 106 -11.67 5.23 6.48
C GLY A 106 -11.24 4.63 7.82
N LEU A 107 -11.30 3.31 7.88
CA LEU A 107 -10.99 2.52 9.06
C LEU A 107 -9.80 1.60 8.78
N ARG A 108 -8.93 1.48 9.77
CA ARG A 108 -7.87 0.47 9.81
C ARG A 108 -8.03 -0.36 11.06
N VAL A 109 -7.95 -1.66 10.90
CA VAL A 109 -7.84 -2.63 11.99
C VAL A 109 -6.62 -3.51 11.75
N GLY A 110 -5.98 -3.96 12.81
CA GLY A 110 -4.84 -4.86 12.68
C GLY A 110 -4.48 -5.59 13.96
N TYR A 111 -3.61 -6.58 13.84
CA TYR A 111 -3.15 -7.43 14.92
C TYR A 111 -1.74 -7.93 14.64
N ASP A 112 -0.80 -7.59 15.50
CA ASP A 112 0.60 -8.08 15.51
C ASP A 112 0.86 -8.76 16.86
N HIS A 113 0.60 -7.99 17.93
CA HIS A 113 0.65 -8.41 19.32
C HIS A 113 -0.57 -7.89 20.09
N ASP A 114 -0.89 -6.62 19.86
CA ASP A 114 -2.10 -5.96 20.34
C ASP A 114 -3.08 -5.75 19.20
N PHE A 115 -4.37 -5.71 19.52
CA PHE A 115 -5.38 -5.36 18.53
C PHE A 115 -5.40 -3.85 18.31
N TYR A 116 -5.15 -3.40 17.10
CA TYR A 116 -5.23 -2.01 16.68
C TYR A 116 -6.58 -1.71 16.02
N MET A 117 -7.17 -0.56 16.36
CA MET A 117 -8.26 0.05 15.60
C MET A 117 -8.03 1.55 15.46
N GLY A 118 -8.14 2.08 14.25
CA GLY A 118 -7.92 3.49 13.99
C GLY A 118 -8.64 4.05 12.77
N LEU A 119 -8.58 5.37 12.66
CA LEU A 119 -9.12 6.12 11.54
C LEU A 119 -8.00 6.37 10.54
N ALA A 120 -8.11 5.87 9.31
CA ALA A 120 -7.16 6.17 8.26
C ALA A 120 -7.61 7.44 7.52
N VAL A 121 -6.77 8.48 7.51
CA VAL A 121 -7.02 9.69 6.71
C VAL A 121 -5.79 10.05 5.89
N GLY A 122 -5.98 10.62 4.72
CA GLY A 122 -4.84 10.89 3.87
C GLY A 122 -5.13 11.63 2.58
N LEU A 123 -4.08 11.73 1.78
CA LEU A 123 -4.02 12.38 0.49
C LEU A 123 -3.39 11.42 -0.51
N ALA A 124 -3.90 11.43 -1.74
CA ALA A 124 -3.33 10.72 -2.87
C ALA A 124 -3.24 11.67 -4.07
N VAL A 125 -2.13 11.60 -4.80
CA VAL A 125 -1.91 12.33 -6.04
C VAL A 125 -1.57 11.34 -7.12
N GLU A 126 -2.16 11.52 -8.29
CA GLU A 126 -1.88 10.75 -9.49
C GLU A 126 -1.47 11.71 -10.61
N ALA A 127 -0.35 11.46 -11.26
CA ALA A 127 0.22 12.34 -12.29
C ALA A 127 0.63 11.51 -13.52
N PRO A 128 -0.21 11.46 -14.58
CA PRO A 128 0.16 10.80 -15.82
C PRO A 128 1.29 11.58 -16.52
N ILE A 129 2.43 10.94 -16.71
CA ILE A 129 3.59 11.53 -17.39
C ILE A 129 3.46 11.38 -18.91
N ASN A 130 2.99 10.22 -19.36
CA ASN A 130 2.67 9.91 -20.76
C ASN A 130 1.75 8.68 -20.84
N SER A 131 1.45 8.21 -22.06
CA SER A 131 0.54 7.09 -22.29
C SER A 131 0.98 5.73 -21.72
N GLN A 132 2.20 5.62 -21.22
CA GLN A 132 2.73 4.38 -20.63
C GLN A 132 3.16 4.54 -19.17
N TRP A 133 3.22 5.77 -18.67
CA TRP A 133 3.86 6.08 -17.39
C TRP A 133 3.00 7.01 -16.55
N THR A 134 2.69 6.56 -15.35
CA THR A 134 2.01 7.35 -14.32
C THR A 134 2.83 7.34 -13.04
N VAL A 135 2.95 8.49 -12.39
CA VAL A 135 3.56 8.61 -11.06
C VAL A 135 2.46 8.89 -10.06
N MET A 136 2.51 8.23 -8.91
CA MET A 136 1.55 8.45 -7.84
C MET A 136 2.26 8.70 -6.52
N GLY A 137 1.61 9.44 -5.63
CA GLY A 137 2.09 9.71 -4.28
C GLY A 137 0.96 9.64 -3.27
N GLU A 138 1.26 9.17 -2.06
CA GLU A 138 0.29 9.14 -0.98
C GLU A 138 0.90 9.57 0.36
N LEU A 139 0.06 10.15 1.21
CA LEU A 139 0.33 10.39 2.62
C LEU A 139 -0.87 9.92 3.42
N MET A 140 -0.64 9.07 4.40
CA MET A 140 -1.64 8.55 5.34
C MET A 140 -1.25 8.97 6.75
N TYR A 141 -2.25 9.34 7.54
CA TYR A 141 -2.16 9.41 8.99
C TYR A 141 -3.24 8.52 9.59
N ALA A 142 -2.86 7.66 10.53
CA ALA A 142 -3.79 6.71 11.14
C ALA A 142 -3.69 6.74 12.67
N PRO A 143 -4.37 7.69 13.34
CA PRO A 143 -4.53 7.68 14.79
C PRO A 143 -5.50 6.57 15.20
N GLY A 144 -5.27 5.97 16.36
CA GLY A 144 -6.12 4.90 16.84
C GLY A 144 -5.90 4.53 18.29
N ILE A 145 -6.33 3.33 18.63
CA ILE A 145 -6.17 2.70 19.93
C ILE A 145 -5.59 1.30 19.77
N TYR A 146 -4.80 0.89 20.75
CA TYR A 146 -4.43 -0.49 20.99
C TYR A 146 -5.32 -1.08 22.08
N ILE A 147 -5.68 -2.34 21.92
CA ILE A 147 -6.45 -3.13 22.87
C ILE A 147 -5.67 -4.42 23.12
N ASP A 148 -5.29 -4.64 24.37
CA ASP A 148 -4.56 -5.82 24.82
C ASP A 148 -5.15 -6.38 26.13
N GLU A 149 -4.46 -7.35 26.74
CA GLU A 149 -4.89 -7.96 28.01
C GLU A 149 -4.89 -6.97 29.20
N THR A 150 -4.15 -5.87 29.10
CA THR A 150 -3.94 -4.87 30.15
C THR A 150 -4.86 -3.66 30.02
N GLY A 151 -5.42 -3.40 28.84
CA GLY A 151 -6.46 -2.39 28.65
C GLY A 151 -6.50 -1.76 27.25
N VAL A 152 -6.95 -0.50 27.22
CA VAL A 152 -7.05 0.31 26.00
C VAL A 152 -6.09 1.49 26.08
N TYR A 153 -5.22 1.62 25.09
CA TYR A 153 -4.15 2.63 25.06
C TYR A 153 -4.16 3.42 23.75
N PRO A 154 -3.77 4.71 23.77
CA PRO A 154 -3.65 5.48 22.53
C PRO A 154 -2.53 4.93 21.65
N ALA A 155 -2.85 4.65 20.38
CA ALA A 155 -1.88 4.23 19.38
C ALA A 155 -1.33 5.47 18.65
N TRP A 156 -0.03 5.73 18.83
CA TRP A 156 0.65 6.86 18.18
C TRP A 156 1.10 6.46 16.76
N ASN A 157 0.31 6.92 15.77
CA ASN A 157 0.65 7.00 14.34
C ASN A 157 1.01 5.69 13.61
N HIS A 158 0.02 5.06 12.97
CA HIS A 158 0.21 4.04 11.91
C HIS A 158 0.09 4.61 10.50
N GLY A 159 0.24 5.92 10.37
CA GLY A 159 0.32 6.61 9.09
C GLY A 159 1.52 6.17 8.28
N GLY A 160 1.56 6.58 7.02
CA GLY A 160 2.56 6.16 6.06
C GLY A 160 2.68 7.15 4.93
N TYR A 161 3.66 6.97 4.08
CA TYR A 161 3.79 7.74 2.85
C TYR A 161 4.32 6.84 1.76
N GLY A 162 3.97 7.12 0.51
CA GLY A 162 4.45 6.33 -0.61
C GLY A 162 4.60 7.14 -1.88
N ILE A 163 5.53 6.72 -2.74
CA ILE A 163 5.69 7.20 -4.11
C ILE A 163 5.78 5.98 -5.01
N TYR A 164 5.00 5.97 -6.09
CA TYR A 164 4.83 4.83 -6.97
C TYR A 164 5.01 5.26 -8.43
N GLY A 165 5.55 4.37 -9.25
CA GLY A 165 5.51 4.42 -10.69
C GLY A 165 4.66 3.26 -11.21
N ILE A 166 3.76 3.57 -12.14
CA ILE A 166 2.96 2.60 -12.88
C ILE A 166 3.46 2.61 -14.32
N TYR A 167 3.74 1.42 -14.84
CA TYR A 167 4.10 1.21 -16.22
C TYR A 167 3.09 0.28 -16.92
N GLU A 168 2.46 0.78 -17.98
CA GLU A 168 1.53 0.03 -18.82
C GLU A 168 2.30 -1.04 -19.63
N LEU A 169 2.16 -2.32 -19.27
CA LEU A 169 2.82 -3.42 -19.99
C LEU A 169 2.04 -3.77 -21.28
N ASN A 170 0.72 -3.78 -21.18
CA ASN A 170 -0.24 -3.92 -22.28
C ASN A 170 -1.65 -3.57 -21.77
N ALA A 171 -2.69 -3.77 -22.59
CA ALA A 171 -4.06 -3.39 -22.26
C ALA A 171 -4.64 -4.06 -21.00
N ASP A 172 -4.10 -5.22 -20.60
CA ASP A 172 -4.63 -6.03 -19.51
C ASP A 172 -3.70 -6.09 -18.29
N TYR A 173 -2.49 -5.51 -18.37
CA TYR A 173 -1.49 -5.63 -17.30
C TYR A 173 -0.69 -4.35 -17.12
N THR A 174 -0.53 -3.94 -15.87
CA THR A 174 0.39 -2.88 -15.49
C THR A 174 1.41 -3.39 -14.47
N LEU A 175 2.61 -2.81 -14.51
CA LEU A 175 3.65 -3.02 -13.52
C LEU A 175 3.65 -1.83 -12.57
N ASN A 176 3.43 -2.09 -11.29
CA ASN A 176 3.58 -1.10 -10.23
C ASN A 176 4.92 -1.28 -9.54
N PHE A 177 5.59 -0.19 -9.23
CA PHE A 177 6.75 -0.21 -8.33
C PHE A 177 6.87 1.11 -7.57
N GLY A 178 7.68 1.18 -6.53
CA GLY A 178 7.71 2.39 -5.70
C GLY A 178 8.40 2.22 -4.37
N VAL A 179 8.26 3.21 -3.49
CA VAL A 179 8.69 3.14 -2.09
C VAL A 179 7.53 3.60 -1.23
N ARG A 180 7.14 2.80 -0.25
CA ARG A 180 6.09 3.08 0.74
C ARG A 180 6.58 2.76 2.15
N SER A 181 6.31 3.65 3.10
CA SER A 181 6.43 3.39 4.53
C SER A 181 5.05 3.15 5.14
N ILE A 182 4.92 2.14 5.98
CA ILE A 182 3.85 2.02 6.98
C ILE A 182 4.51 2.27 8.33
N GLY A 183 4.16 3.37 9.01
CA GLY A 183 4.91 3.85 10.16
C GLY A 183 6.28 4.41 9.77
N LEU A 184 7.33 3.98 10.48
CA LEU A 184 8.69 4.55 10.38
C LEU A 184 9.63 3.80 9.43
N LEU A 185 9.24 2.65 8.87
CA LEU A 185 10.11 1.82 8.06
C LEU A 185 9.68 1.88 6.58
N PRO A 186 10.44 2.59 5.72
CA PRO A 186 10.19 2.59 4.30
C PRO A 186 10.55 1.23 3.70
N GLY A 187 9.69 0.73 2.83
CA GLY A 187 9.95 -0.39 1.94
C GLY A 187 9.77 0.02 0.48
N PHE A 188 10.46 -0.64 -0.44
CA PHE A 188 10.19 -0.61 -1.86
C PHE A 188 8.83 -1.29 -2.18
N THR A 189 8.38 -1.38 -3.41
CA THR A 189 7.17 -2.10 -3.81
C THR A 189 7.36 -2.54 -5.26
N VAL A 190 6.93 -3.77 -5.61
CA VAL A 190 6.79 -4.23 -7.00
C VAL A 190 5.58 -5.16 -7.11
N GLY A 191 4.55 -4.74 -7.83
CA GLY A 191 3.31 -5.48 -8.03
C GLY A 191 2.92 -5.57 -9.50
N LEU A 192 2.05 -6.52 -9.82
CA LEU A 192 1.35 -6.59 -11.10
C LEU A 192 -0.13 -6.35 -10.85
N THR A 193 -0.70 -5.47 -11.64
CA THR A 193 -2.14 -5.18 -11.65
C THR A 193 -2.83 -5.94 -12.78
N PHE A 194 -4.07 -6.33 -12.51
CA PHE A 194 -5.00 -6.96 -13.46
C PHE A 194 -6.32 -6.18 -13.51
#